data_AF-A0A849YR60-F1
#
_entry.id   AF-A0A849YR60-F1
#
_cell.length_a   1.000
_cell.length_b   1.000
_cell.length_c   1.000
_cell.angle_alpha   90.00
_cell.angle_beta   90.00
_cell.angle_gamma   90.00
#
_symmetry.space_group_name_H-M   'P 1'
#
loop_
_entity.id
_entity.type
_entity.pdbx_description
1 polymer ?
#
loop_
_entity_poly.entity_id
_entity_poly.type
_entity_poly.pdbx_seq_one_letter_code
_entity_poly.pdbx_strand_id
1 'polypeptide(L)'
;MRAVGFLLLVSVGCHSGGGPTEPSGPSEPMTPDKKAIFSPDGCVAKYEIHQRVTLLSVLRNAGIQADDFQKVIEAVPFDPARHVTLKPFADFTVGGQPTVFGDPEKKVGVVSATFFTDLATVDATTLRKGSTKVVGRALPPVIEALGPRRLAELLMHADVIRPYVHMNADVCLRTEIGTALPWQGEYDGVHHYYTNTDNHDPLAFAIQIAEDGTITALGRL
;
A
#
# COMPACT_ATOMS: atom_id res chain seq x y z
N MET A 1 -3.91 -46.54 -53.80
CA MET A 1 -5.08 -46.11 -54.59
C MET A 1 -5.26 -44.61 -54.42
N ARG A 2 -5.49 -43.90 -55.52
CA ARG A 2 -5.64 -42.44 -55.61
C ARG A 2 -7.05 -41.98 -55.22
N ALA A 3 -7.13 -40.80 -54.60
CA ALA A 3 -8.18 -39.77 -54.73
C ALA A 3 -7.62 -38.54 -53.99
N VAL A 4 -7.18 -37.43 -54.59
CA VAL A 4 -7.82 -36.42 -55.48
C VAL A 4 -9.17 -35.94 -54.96
N GLY A 5 -9.16 -34.77 -54.33
CA GLY A 5 -10.32 -33.99 -53.93
C GLY A 5 -9.96 -32.51 -53.87
N PHE A 6 -10.27 -31.80 -54.95
CA PHE A 6 -10.37 -30.34 -55.08
C PHE A 6 -11.22 -29.74 -53.94
N LEU A 7 -10.89 -28.53 -53.45
CA LEU A 7 -11.85 -27.40 -53.52
C LEU A 7 -11.31 -26.03 -53.04
N LEU A 8 -11.63 -25.03 -53.87
CA LEU A 8 -12.00 -23.63 -53.61
C LEU A 8 -11.02 -22.65 -52.93
N LEU A 9 -10.44 -21.79 -53.79
CA LEU A 9 -10.05 -20.42 -53.47
C LEU A 9 -11.29 -19.55 -53.23
N VAL A 10 -11.32 -18.82 -52.11
CA VAL A 10 -12.23 -17.69 -51.89
C VAL A 10 -11.37 -16.44 -51.73
N SER A 11 -11.60 -15.46 -52.59
CA SER A 11 -10.98 -14.14 -52.53
C SER A 11 -11.56 -13.33 -51.37
N VAL A 12 -10.69 -12.74 -50.55
CA VAL A 12 -11.07 -11.71 -49.59
C VAL A 12 -10.80 -10.36 -50.24
N GLY A 13 -11.88 -9.62 -50.50
CA GLY A 13 -11.84 -8.27 -51.05
C GLY A 13 -11.38 -7.24 -50.02
N CYS A 14 -10.57 -6.29 -50.49
CA CYS A 14 -10.27 -5.05 -49.78
C CYS A 14 -11.55 -4.24 -49.55
N HIS A 15 -11.73 -3.73 -48.33
CA HIS A 15 -12.66 -2.64 -48.06
C HIS A 15 -11.92 -1.54 -47.29
N SER A 16 -11.63 -0.47 -48.02
CA SER A 16 -11.11 0.80 -47.52
C SER A 16 -12.27 1.59 -46.92
N GLY A 17 -12.40 1.59 -45.59
CA GLY A 17 -13.37 2.42 -44.86
C GLY A 17 -12.65 3.56 -44.17
N GLY A 18 -12.68 4.75 -44.78
CA GLY A 18 -12.23 5.98 -44.16
C GLY A 18 -13.34 6.68 -43.36
N GLY A 19 -12.94 7.35 -42.28
CA GLY A 19 -13.68 8.42 -41.60
C GLY A 19 -13.65 8.31 -40.06
N PRO A 20 -13.92 9.38 -39.31
CA PRO A 20 -13.71 10.81 -39.56
C PRO A 20 -12.63 11.40 -38.60
N THR A 21 -11.92 12.43 -39.07
CA THR A 21 -11.09 13.31 -38.24
C THR A 21 -11.96 14.08 -37.24
N GLU A 22 -11.82 13.79 -35.95
CA GLU A 22 -12.32 14.65 -34.88
C GLU A 22 -11.54 15.98 -34.87
N PRO A 23 -12.22 17.13 -34.76
CA PRO A 23 -11.57 18.41 -34.56
C PRO A 23 -11.03 18.49 -33.14
N SER A 24 -9.70 18.55 -33.02
CA SER A 24 -8.99 18.94 -31.80
C SER A 24 -9.35 20.38 -31.44
N GLY A 25 -10.31 20.54 -30.53
CA GLY A 25 -10.56 21.81 -29.87
C GLY A 25 -9.33 22.27 -29.08
N PRO A 26 -9.10 23.58 -28.93
CA PRO A 26 -8.02 24.09 -28.11
C PRO A 26 -8.23 23.62 -26.68
N SER A 27 -7.28 22.82 -26.19
CA SER A 27 -7.17 22.46 -24.78
C SER A 27 -7.13 23.75 -23.96
N GLU A 28 -8.13 23.98 -23.13
CA GLU A 28 -8.12 25.07 -22.17
C GLU A 28 -6.82 25.02 -21.35
N PRO A 29 -6.17 26.17 -21.09
CA PRO A 29 -4.98 26.21 -20.27
C PRO A 29 -5.34 25.70 -18.86
N MET A 30 -4.83 24.52 -18.52
CA MET A 30 -4.82 24.01 -17.15
C MET A 30 -4.18 25.10 -16.28
N THR A 31 -4.99 25.69 -15.42
CA THR A 31 -4.52 26.62 -14.41
C THR A 31 -3.50 25.87 -13.54
N PRO A 32 -2.34 26.48 -13.22
CA PRO A 32 -1.34 25.79 -12.42
C PRO A 32 -1.95 25.44 -11.07
N ASP A 33 -2.03 24.13 -10.81
CA ASP A 33 -2.54 23.57 -9.58
C ASP A 33 -1.87 24.24 -8.38
N LYS A 34 -2.70 24.67 -7.42
CA LYS A 34 -2.21 25.11 -6.13
C LYS A 34 -1.52 23.92 -5.48
N LYS A 35 -0.19 23.86 -5.56
CA LYS A 35 0.63 22.90 -4.81
C LYS A 35 0.16 22.90 -3.36
N ALA A 36 -0.32 21.75 -2.87
CA ALA A 36 -0.66 21.59 -1.48
C ALA A 36 0.62 21.80 -0.66
N ILE A 37 0.63 22.82 0.21
CA ILE A 37 1.76 23.05 1.11
C ILE A 37 1.51 22.21 2.36
N PHE A 38 2.24 21.11 2.50
CA PHE A 38 2.30 20.38 3.76
C PHE A 38 2.85 21.31 4.85
N SER A 39 2.09 21.54 5.92
CA SER A 39 2.61 22.24 7.10
C SER A 39 2.96 21.22 8.19
N PRO A 40 4.25 21.14 8.57
CA PRO A 40 4.69 20.26 9.65
C PRO A 40 4.33 20.77 11.05
N ASP A 41 3.81 21.99 11.17
CA ASP A 41 3.45 22.59 12.46
C ASP A 41 2.24 21.85 13.06
N GLY A 42 2.32 21.53 14.35
CA GLY A 42 1.25 20.82 15.06
C GLY A 42 1.20 19.31 14.83
N CYS A 43 2.21 18.69 14.23
CA CYS A 43 2.31 17.23 14.19
C CYS A 43 2.63 16.65 15.57
N VAL A 44 1.83 15.69 16.02
CA VAL A 44 2.14 14.83 17.19
C VAL A 44 3.33 13.93 16.85
N ALA A 45 3.36 13.40 15.62
CA ALA A 45 4.47 12.63 15.08
C ALA A 45 4.54 12.82 13.56
N LYS A 46 5.74 12.64 13.00
CA LYS A 46 6.00 12.75 11.56
C LYS A 46 6.56 11.43 11.06
N TYR A 47 6.12 11.01 9.88
CA TYR A 47 6.58 9.82 9.21
C TYR A 47 6.92 10.15 7.78
N GLU A 48 8.13 9.78 7.36
CA GLU A 48 8.53 9.83 5.96
C GLU A 48 8.47 8.41 5.40
N ILE A 49 7.44 8.14 4.60
CA ILE A 49 7.21 6.81 4.05
C ILE A 49 7.79 6.79 2.63
N HIS A 50 8.96 6.19 2.45
CA HIS A 50 9.66 6.13 1.16
C HIS A 50 9.57 4.74 0.53
N GLN A 51 9.22 4.65 -0.76
CA GLN A 51 9.23 3.39 -1.55
C GLN A 51 10.54 2.60 -1.40
N ARG A 52 11.68 3.27 -1.22
CA ARG A 52 12.98 2.60 -1.08
C ARG A 52 13.11 1.76 0.19
N VAL A 53 12.31 2.06 1.21
CA VAL A 53 12.29 1.31 2.48
C VAL A 53 10.99 0.55 2.69
N THR A 54 10.12 0.48 1.68
CA THR A 54 8.86 -0.25 1.81
C THR A 54 9.04 -1.74 1.54
N LEU A 55 8.03 -2.53 1.93
CA LEU A 55 8.10 -3.99 1.95
C LEU A 55 8.62 -4.56 0.62
N LEU A 56 8.10 -4.09 -0.52
CA LEU A 56 8.53 -4.55 -1.84
C LEU A 56 10.02 -4.28 -2.12
N SER A 57 10.49 -3.04 -1.87
CA SER A 57 11.91 -2.69 -2.05
C SER A 57 12.80 -3.51 -1.13
N VAL A 58 12.35 -3.72 0.10
CA VAL A 58 13.07 -4.46 1.13
C VAL A 58 13.18 -5.95 0.77
N LEU A 59 12.12 -6.55 0.23
CA LEU A 59 12.15 -7.92 -0.29
C LEU A 59 13.15 -8.05 -1.44
N ARG A 60 13.12 -7.13 -2.40
CA ARG A 60 14.05 -7.13 -3.55
C ARG A 60 15.50 -6.98 -3.12
N ASN A 61 15.77 -6.08 -2.17
CA ASN A 61 17.10 -5.91 -1.58
C ASN A 61 17.57 -7.14 -0.79
N ALA A 62 16.64 -7.93 -0.26
CA ALA A 62 16.93 -9.22 0.36
C ALA A 62 17.10 -10.37 -0.66
N GLY A 63 17.08 -10.08 -1.97
CA GLY A 63 17.23 -11.07 -3.03
C GLY A 63 15.94 -11.81 -3.40
N ILE A 64 14.79 -11.40 -2.86
CA ILE A 64 13.49 -11.99 -3.15
C ILE A 64 12.90 -11.30 -4.38
N GLN A 65 12.58 -12.08 -5.41
CA GLN A 65 11.95 -11.58 -6.64
C GLN A 65 10.45 -11.30 -6.43
N ALA A 66 10.12 -10.38 -5.53
CA ALA A 66 8.75 -10.16 -5.13
C ALA A 66 7.89 -9.53 -6.23
N ASP A 67 6.67 -10.04 -6.34
CA ASP A 67 5.62 -9.50 -7.19
C ASP A 67 5.15 -8.14 -6.66
N ASP A 68 4.80 -7.24 -7.58
CA ASP A 68 4.30 -5.94 -7.21
C ASP A 68 2.90 -6.04 -6.58
N PHE A 69 2.63 -5.24 -5.56
CA PHE A 69 1.28 -4.97 -5.04
C PHE A 69 0.51 -6.19 -4.52
N GLN A 70 1.07 -6.86 -3.49
CA GLN A 70 0.30 -7.80 -2.69
C GLN A 70 -1.00 -7.15 -2.22
N LYS A 71 -2.16 -7.78 -2.50
CA LYS A 71 -3.47 -7.31 -2.00
C LYS A 71 -3.73 -7.72 -0.56
N VAL A 72 -3.07 -8.80 -0.14
CA VAL A 72 -3.13 -9.38 1.20
C VAL A 72 -1.71 -9.77 1.59
N ILE A 73 -1.36 -9.45 2.83
CA ILE A 73 -0.14 -9.88 3.49
C ILE A 73 -0.56 -11.01 4.44
N GLU A 74 -0.22 -12.24 4.07
CA GLU A 74 -0.62 -13.44 4.80
C GLU A 74 0.04 -13.50 6.18
N ALA A 75 -0.70 -14.02 7.15
CA ALA A 75 -0.19 -14.37 8.46
C ALA A 75 0.34 -15.80 8.45
N VAL A 76 1.64 -15.96 8.64
CA VAL A 76 2.31 -17.27 8.63
C VAL A 76 3.16 -17.46 9.89
N PRO A 77 3.32 -18.71 10.38
CA PRO A 77 4.29 -18.98 11.45
C PRO A 77 5.72 -18.66 10.98
N PHE A 78 6.47 -17.92 11.80
CA PHE A 78 7.86 -17.63 11.49
C PHE A 78 8.74 -18.89 11.65
N ASP A 79 9.57 -19.14 10.65
CA ASP A 79 10.56 -20.22 10.63
C ASP A 79 11.88 -19.65 10.10
N PRO A 80 12.92 -19.51 10.94
CA PRO A 80 14.19 -18.91 10.54
C PRO A 80 14.98 -19.75 9.53
N ALA A 81 14.63 -21.03 9.33
CA ALA A 81 15.25 -21.86 8.29
C ALA A 81 14.67 -21.58 6.90
N ARG A 82 13.47 -21.01 6.82
CA ARG A 82 12.72 -20.76 5.57
C ARG A 82 12.53 -19.28 5.25
N HIS A 83 12.44 -18.44 6.27
CA HIS A 83 12.08 -17.03 6.14
C HIS A 83 13.28 -16.12 6.38
N VAL A 84 13.21 -14.93 5.78
CA VAL A 84 14.25 -13.92 5.88
C VAL A 84 13.76 -12.74 6.71
N THR A 85 14.52 -12.40 7.75
CA THR A 85 14.26 -11.17 8.53
C THR A 85 14.58 -9.95 7.68
N LEU A 86 13.69 -8.96 7.71
CA LEU A 86 13.82 -7.76 6.90
C LEU A 86 14.36 -6.61 7.76
N LYS A 87 15.58 -6.15 7.46
CA LYS A 87 16.33 -5.19 8.31
C LYS A 87 15.55 -3.91 8.68
N PRO A 88 14.81 -3.26 7.77
CA PRO A 88 14.01 -2.07 8.13
C PRO A 88 12.91 -2.32 9.15
N PHE A 89 12.53 -3.58 9.39
CA PHE A 89 11.53 -3.97 10.39
C PHE A 89 12.14 -4.53 11.69
N ALA A 90 13.46 -4.41 11.88
CA ALA A 90 14.14 -4.89 13.09
C ALA A 90 13.62 -4.23 14.37
N ASP A 91 13.19 -2.97 14.29
CA ASP A 91 12.63 -2.21 15.41
C ASP A 91 11.19 -2.61 15.75
N PHE A 92 10.58 -3.50 14.97
CA PHE A 92 9.23 -4.02 15.18
C PHE A 92 9.27 -5.51 15.53
N THR A 93 10.20 -5.92 16.37
CA THR A 93 10.27 -7.30 16.89
C THR A 93 9.56 -7.41 18.24
N VAL A 94 8.95 -8.57 18.50
CA VAL A 94 8.29 -8.88 19.78
C VAL A 94 8.90 -10.14 20.35
N GLY A 95 9.51 -10.03 21.54
CA GLY A 95 10.24 -11.14 22.15
C GLY A 95 11.38 -11.69 21.27
N GLY A 96 11.98 -10.84 20.43
CA GLY A 96 13.01 -11.23 19.47
C GLY A 96 12.48 -11.89 18.18
N GLN A 97 11.18 -12.08 18.03
CA GLN A 97 10.56 -12.57 16.80
C GLN A 97 10.18 -11.41 15.86
N PRO A 98 10.42 -11.52 14.55
CA PRO A 98 10.00 -10.52 13.58
C PRO A 98 8.47 -10.48 13.46
N THR A 99 7.91 -9.27 13.39
CA THR A 99 6.48 -9.08 13.05
C THR A 99 6.20 -9.16 11.57
N VAL A 100 7.16 -8.72 10.74
CA VAL A 100 7.14 -8.75 9.27
C VAL A 100 8.41 -9.44 8.79
N PHE A 101 8.29 -10.35 7.84
CA PHE A 101 9.42 -11.07 7.25
C PHE A 101 9.14 -11.45 5.80
N GLY A 102 10.19 -11.85 5.07
CA GLY A 102 10.09 -12.33 3.70
C GLY A 102 9.93 -13.84 3.63
N ASP A 103 9.08 -14.30 2.71
CA ASP A 103 8.97 -15.68 2.25
C ASP A 103 9.59 -15.77 0.84
N PRO A 104 10.83 -16.27 0.70
CA PRO A 104 11.49 -16.40 -0.59
C PRO A 104 10.83 -17.41 -1.54
N GLU A 105 10.16 -18.44 -1.01
CA GLU A 105 9.51 -19.49 -1.79
C GLU A 105 8.28 -18.92 -2.50
N LYS A 106 7.45 -18.18 -1.75
CA LYS A 106 6.27 -17.49 -2.30
C LYS A 106 6.59 -16.14 -2.94
N LYS A 107 7.83 -15.65 -2.78
CA LYS A 107 8.29 -14.34 -3.26
C LYS A 107 7.44 -13.17 -2.73
N VAL A 108 7.12 -13.18 -1.44
CA VAL A 108 6.25 -12.17 -0.82
C VAL A 108 6.73 -11.78 0.56
N GLY A 109 6.22 -10.64 1.04
CA GLY A 109 6.27 -10.29 2.46
C GLY A 109 5.06 -10.85 3.18
N VAL A 110 5.25 -11.26 4.41
CA VAL A 110 4.26 -11.88 5.28
C VAL A 110 4.37 -11.31 6.69
N VAL A 111 3.32 -11.47 7.48
CA VAL A 111 3.32 -11.13 8.90
C VAL A 111 3.32 -12.39 9.77
N SER A 112 3.77 -12.28 11.01
CA SER A 112 3.72 -13.39 11.96
C SER A 112 2.30 -13.74 12.36
N ALA A 113 1.91 -15.00 12.19
CA ALA A 113 0.63 -15.54 12.68
C ALA A 113 0.51 -15.54 14.22
N THR A 114 1.61 -15.36 14.95
CA THR A 114 1.58 -15.14 16.40
C THR A 114 1.06 -13.75 16.77
N PHE A 115 1.21 -12.79 15.85
CA PHE A 115 0.98 -11.37 16.11
C PHE A 115 -0.19 -10.79 15.30
N PHE A 116 -0.56 -11.41 14.18
CA PHE A 116 -1.59 -10.90 13.29
C PHE A 116 -2.45 -12.01 12.70
N THR A 117 -3.64 -11.64 12.25
CA THR A 117 -4.33 -12.38 11.17
C THR A 117 -3.80 -11.91 9.81
N ASP A 118 -4.29 -12.50 8.72
CA ASP A 118 -4.09 -11.93 7.39
C ASP A 118 -4.48 -10.45 7.37
N LEU A 119 -3.67 -9.65 6.68
CA LEU A 119 -3.86 -8.21 6.56
C LEU A 119 -4.13 -7.83 5.11
N ALA A 120 -5.32 -7.29 4.84
CA ALA A 120 -5.63 -6.65 3.57
C ALA A 120 -4.82 -5.37 3.42
N THR A 121 -4.17 -5.19 2.27
CA THR A 121 -3.49 -3.93 1.97
C THR A 121 -4.51 -2.88 1.56
N VAL A 122 -4.41 -1.70 2.14
CA VAL A 122 -5.27 -0.55 1.85
C VAL A 122 -4.44 0.56 1.24
N ASP A 123 -4.92 1.10 0.12
CA ASP A 123 -4.38 2.32 -0.45
C ASP A 123 -5.11 3.53 0.16
N ALA A 124 -4.46 4.23 1.09
CA ALA A 124 -5.04 5.34 1.82
C ALA A 124 -5.31 6.55 0.93
N THR A 125 -4.63 6.68 -0.22
CA THR A 125 -4.82 7.81 -1.14
C THR A 125 -6.11 7.69 -1.93
N THR A 126 -6.74 6.51 -1.90
CA THR A 126 -8.01 6.23 -2.58
C THR A 126 -9.21 6.22 -1.62
N LEU A 127 -8.98 6.36 -0.31
CA LEU A 127 -10.03 6.37 0.69
C LEU A 127 -10.81 7.68 0.67
N ARG A 128 -12.02 7.64 0.13
CA ARG A 128 -12.96 8.77 0.15
C ARG A 128 -13.43 9.06 1.58
N LYS A 129 -13.78 10.31 1.86
CA LYS A 129 -14.35 10.74 3.14
C LYS A 129 -15.50 9.84 3.60
N GLY A 130 -15.37 9.33 4.82
CA GLY A 130 -16.38 8.45 5.43
C GLY A 130 -16.34 7.00 4.94
N SER A 131 -15.53 6.67 3.94
CA SER A 131 -15.27 5.28 3.58
C SER A 131 -14.44 4.58 4.65
N THR A 132 -14.67 3.29 4.80
CA THR A 132 -14.05 2.46 5.83
C THR A 132 -13.58 1.15 5.20
N LYS A 133 -12.39 0.68 5.57
CA LYS A 133 -11.82 -0.60 5.13
C LYS A 133 -11.24 -1.34 6.32
N VAL A 134 -11.72 -2.57 6.54
CA VAL A 134 -11.10 -3.48 7.51
C VAL A 134 -9.78 -3.98 6.92
N VAL A 135 -8.72 -3.81 7.70
CA VAL A 135 -7.36 -4.23 7.34
C VAL A 135 -7.14 -5.66 7.83
N GLY A 136 -7.53 -5.98 9.06
CA GLY A 136 -7.30 -7.28 9.67
C GLY A 136 -7.31 -7.14 11.18
N ARG A 137 -6.58 -7.98 11.90
CA ARG A 137 -6.52 -7.93 13.36
C ARG A 137 -5.09 -8.10 13.86
N ALA A 138 -4.70 -7.25 14.81
CA ALA A 138 -3.53 -7.46 15.65
C ALA A 138 -3.90 -8.29 16.88
N LEU A 139 -3.06 -9.23 17.24
CA LEU A 139 -3.27 -10.13 18.37
C LEU A 139 -2.63 -9.55 19.65
N PRO A 140 -3.09 -9.96 20.85
CA PRO A 140 -2.67 -9.34 22.10
C PRO A 140 -1.15 -9.17 22.29
N PRO A 141 -0.28 -10.17 21.96
CA PRO A 141 1.15 -10.03 22.22
C PRO A 141 1.81 -8.85 21.49
N VAL A 142 1.38 -8.51 20.26
CA VAL A 142 1.96 -7.38 19.52
C VAL A 142 1.39 -6.04 19.95
N ILE A 143 0.13 -6.00 20.37
CA ILE A 143 -0.51 -4.81 20.92
C ILE A 143 0.16 -4.43 22.25
N GLU A 144 0.38 -5.40 23.13
CA GLU A 144 1.04 -5.20 24.42
C GLU A 144 2.49 -4.74 24.27
N ALA A 145 3.22 -5.31 23.29
CA ALA A 145 4.62 -5.02 23.10
C ALA A 145 4.89 -3.69 22.37
N LEU A 146 4.12 -3.37 21.32
CA LEU A 146 4.35 -2.18 20.49
C LEU A 146 3.47 -0.99 20.93
N GLY A 147 2.30 -1.26 21.50
CA GLY A 147 1.26 -0.24 21.65
C GLY A 147 0.63 0.16 20.30
N PRO A 148 -0.55 0.81 20.33
CA PRO A 148 -1.34 1.04 19.11
C PRO A 148 -0.69 2.04 18.14
N ARG A 149 0.02 3.07 18.64
CA ARG A 149 0.70 4.06 17.79
C ARG A 149 1.83 3.44 16.97
N ARG A 150 2.73 2.69 17.63
CA ARG A 150 3.85 2.03 16.96
C ARG A 150 3.38 0.93 16.02
N LEU A 151 2.26 0.29 16.36
CA LEU A 151 1.57 -0.64 15.45
C LEU A 151 1.07 0.08 14.19
N ALA A 152 0.44 1.24 14.31
CA ALA A 152 0.01 2.03 13.16
C ALA A 152 1.19 2.46 12.27
N GLU A 153 2.31 2.86 12.87
CA GLU A 153 3.57 3.12 12.17
C GLU A 153 4.06 1.90 11.39
N LEU A 154 4.12 0.72 12.04
CA LEU A 154 4.48 -0.54 11.38
C LEU A 154 3.61 -0.80 10.14
N LEU A 155 2.30 -0.65 10.25
CA LEU A 155 1.36 -0.90 9.15
C LEU A 155 1.62 0.02 7.95
N MET A 156 2.03 1.27 8.18
CA MET A 156 2.40 2.19 7.10
C MET A 156 3.73 1.81 6.45
N HIS A 157 4.76 1.49 7.25
CA HIS A 157 6.07 1.10 6.73
C HIS A 157 6.05 -0.25 6.02
N ALA A 158 5.18 -1.16 6.45
CA ALA A 158 5.02 -2.50 5.88
C ALA A 158 4.11 -2.53 4.63
N ASP A 159 3.73 -1.37 4.08
CA ASP A 159 2.78 -1.26 2.96
C ASP A 159 1.40 -1.90 3.20
N VAL A 160 1.03 -2.15 4.46
CA VAL A 160 -0.32 -2.63 4.80
C VAL A 160 -1.32 -1.49 4.63
N ILE A 161 -0.97 -0.28 5.07
CA ILE A 161 -1.75 0.93 4.84
C ILE A 161 -0.85 1.91 4.10
N ARG A 162 -0.98 1.98 2.78
CA ARG A 162 -0.08 2.76 1.91
C ARG A 162 -0.56 4.20 1.81
N PRO A 163 0.22 5.19 2.30
CA PRO A 163 -0.13 6.60 2.17
C PRO A 163 0.36 7.23 0.86
N TYR A 164 0.88 6.46 -0.10
CA TYR A 164 1.47 7.01 -1.32
C TYR A 164 1.11 6.18 -2.56
N VAL A 165 1.24 6.82 -3.73
CA VAL A 165 1.22 6.17 -5.03
C VAL A 165 2.60 6.34 -5.66
N HIS A 166 3.21 5.23 -6.08
CA HIS A 166 4.54 5.17 -6.69
C HIS A 166 5.72 5.48 -5.76
N MET A 167 5.90 6.71 -5.25
CA MET A 167 7.18 7.10 -4.63
C MET A 167 7.20 7.20 -3.11
N ASN A 168 6.55 8.21 -2.52
CA ASN A 168 6.68 8.48 -1.10
C ASN A 168 5.56 9.40 -0.60
N ALA A 169 5.41 9.47 0.71
CA ALA A 169 4.53 10.42 1.38
C ALA A 169 5.16 10.95 2.65
N ASP A 170 4.93 12.24 2.89
CA ASP A 170 5.15 12.88 4.18
C ASP A 170 3.84 12.86 4.94
N VAL A 171 3.82 12.13 6.06
CA VAL A 171 2.62 11.88 6.86
C VAL A 171 2.77 12.48 8.25
N CYS A 172 1.77 13.23 8.68
CA CYS A 172 1.66 13.85 9.98
C CYS A 172 0.54 13.19 10.77
N LEU A 173 0.85 12.66 11.96
CA LEU A 173 -0.17 12.33 12.95
C LEU A 173 -0.63 13.65 13.58
N ARG A 174 -1.88 14.04 13.34
CA ARG A 174 -2.48 15.29 13.85
C ARG A 174 -3.08 15.12 15.23
N THR A 175 -3.84 14.05 15.37
CA THR A 175 -4.60 13.79 16.59
C THR A 175 -4.50 12.31 16.92
N GLU A 176 -4.41 12.02 18.21
CA GLU A 176 -4.49 10.68 18.76
C GLU A 176 -5.59 10.65 19.82
N ILE A 177 -6.47 9.67 19.72
CA ILE A 177 -7.54 9.43 20.69
C ILE A 177 -7.23 8.12 21.40
N GLY A 178 -6.98 8.22 22.70
CA GLY A 178 -6.56 7.10 23.54
C GLY A 178 -5.05 6.87 23.50
N THR A 179 -4.52 6.28 24.56
CA THR A 179 -3.12 5.82 24.65
C THR A 179 -3.02 4.28 24.68
N ALA A 180 -4.17 3.62 24.71
CA ALA A 180 -4.38 2.18 24.69
C ALA A 180 -5.61 1.88 23.81
N LEU A 181 -6.02 0.63 23.71
CA LEU A 181 -7.24 0.28 22.98
C LEU A 181 -8.50 0.72 23.73
N PRO A 182 -9.58 1.12 23.03
CA PRO A 182 -9.60 1.42 21.59
C PRO A 182 -8.80 2.68 21.29
N TRP A 183 -8.12 2.67 20.15
CA TRP A 183 -7.20 3.74 19.74
C TRP A 183 -7.53 4.26 18.35
N GLN A 184 -7.34 5.56 18.14
CA GLN A 184 -7.43 6.16 16.80
C GLN A 184 -6.32 7.19 16.58
N GLY A 185 -5.62 7.07 15.46
CA GLY A 185 -4.74 8.12 14.93
C GLY A 185 -5.35 8.77 13.69
N GLU A 186 -5.39 10.10 13.67
CA GLU A 186 -5.79 10.87 12.49
C GLU A 186 -4.56 11.46 11.80
N TYR A 187 -4.43 11.15 10.52
CA TYR A 187 -3.28 11.46 9.70
C TYR A 187 -3.67 12.38 8.55
N ASP A 188 -2.81 13.34 8.25
CA ASP A 188 -2.81 14.04 6.98
C ASP A 188 -1.39 14.13 6.42
N GLY A 189 -1.27 14.54 5.16
CA GLY A 189 0.01 14.56 4.51
C GLY A 189 -0.07 14.95 3.06
N VAL A 190 1.04 14.76 2.37
CA VAL A 190 1.17 14.90 0.93
C VAL A 190 1.84 13.64 0.40
N HIS A 191 1.30 13.08 -0.68
CA HIS A 191 1.99 12.04 -1.42
C HIS A 191 2.63 12.62 -2.67
N HIS A 192 3.80 12.12 -3.01
CA HIS A 192 4.55 12.58 -4.16
C HIS A 192 4.55 11.47 -5.22
N TYR A 193 4.22 11.84 -6.45
CA TYR A 193 4.21 10.91 -7.57
C TYR A 193 4.57 11.60 -8.88
N TYR A 194 5.03 10.79 -9.86
CA TYR A 194 5.39 11.26 -11.19
C TYR A 194 4.52 10.59 -12.25
N THR A 195 4.01 11.43 -13.16
CA THR A 195 3.35 11.00 -14.41
C THR A 195 4.12 11.52 -15.60
N ASN A 196 4.46 12.81 -15.60
CA ASN A 196 5.46 13.49 -16.45
C ASN A 196 6.13 14.67 -15.72
N THR A 197 5.49 15.14 -14.65
CA THR A 197 5.94 16.19 -13.74
C THR A 197 5.87 15.67 -12.31
N ASP A 198 6.52 16.39 -11.39
CA ASP A 198 6.41 16.17 -9.95
C ASP A 198 5.04 16.64 -9.46
N ASN A 199 4.21 15.72 -8.95
CA ASN A 199 2.86 15.99 -8.45
C ASN A 199 2.77 15.72 -6.95
N HIS A 200 2.03 16.58 -6.26
CA HIS A 200 1.95 16.65 -4.81
C HIS A 200 0.48 16.78 -4.43
N ASP A 201 -0.17 15.66 -4.10
CA ASP A 201 -1.59 15.69 -3.75
C ASP A 201 -1.78 15.46 -2.24
N PRO A 202 -2.73 16.17 -1.61
CA PRO A 202 -3.03 15.99 -0.20
C PRO A 202 -3.67 14.62 0.04
N LEU A 203 -3.37 14.04 1.20
CA LEU A 203 -4.04 12.85 1.71
C LEU A 203 -4.49 13.08 3.15
N ALA A 204 -5.59 12.44 3.55
CA ALA A 204 -5.94 12.34 4.95
C ALA A 204 -6.76 11.07 5.21
N PHE A 205 -6.38 10.38 6.28
CA PHE A 205 -7.00 9.12 6.69
C PHE A 205 -6.92 8.97 8.20
N ALA A 206 -7.62 7.99 8.74
CA ALA A 206 -7.46 7.57 10.12
C ALA A 206 -7.20 6.07 10.20
N ILE A 207 -6.43 5.66 11.21
CA ILE A 207 -6.26 4.26 11.58
C ILE A 207 -6.95 4.09 12.93
N GLN A 208 -7.89 3.15 13.01
CA GLN A 208 -8.55 2.72 14.23
C GLN A 208 -8.11 1.32 14.60
N ILE A 209 -7.85 1.09 15.88
CA ILE A 209 -7.61 -0.24 16.45
C ILE A 209 -8.63 -0.43 17.58
N ALA A 210 -9.56 -1.36 17.38
CA ALA A 210 -10.61 -1.66 18.36
C ALA A 210 -10.07 -2.48 19.55
N GLU A 211 -10.88 -2.64 20.60
CA GLU A 211 -10.53 -3.42 21.80
C GLU A 211 -10.14 -4.88 21.49
N ASP A 212 -10.77 -5.47 20.47
CA ASP A 212 -10.48 -6.84 20.02
C ASP A 212 -9.25 -6.93 19.07
N GLY A 213 -8.55 -5.81 18.87
CA GLY A 213 -7.42 -5.68 17.98
C GLY A 213 -7.77 -5.50 16.50
N THR A 214 -9.05 -5.38 16.14
CA THR A 214 -9.46 -5.15 14.75
C THR A 214 -8.94 -3.80 14.25
N ILE A 215 -8.22 -3.83 13.13
CA ILE A 215 -7.60 -2.67 12.49
C ILE A 215 -8.48 -2.21 11.34
N THR A 216 -8.76 -0.91 11.30
CA THR A 216 -9.58 -0.28 10.27
C THR A 216 -8.93 1.00 9.76
N ALA A 217 -8.94 1.20 8.44
CA ALA A 217 -8.54 2.44 7.79
C ALA A 217 -9.78 3.23 7.33
N LEU A 218 -9.79 4.54 7.56
CA LEU A 218 -10.91 5.43 7.25
C LEU A 218 -10.46 6.61 6.40
N GLY A 219 -11.23 6.98 5.38
CA GLY A 219 -10.95 8.16 4.57
C GLY A 219 -11.42 9.46 5.23
N ARG A 220 -10.61 10.51 5.17
CA ARG A 220 -10.92 11.84 5.75
C ARG A 220 -11.05 12.96 4.71
N LEU A 221 -10.52 12.79 3.49
CA LEU A 221 -10.67 13.71 2.35
C LEU A 221 -11.80 13.33 1.41
#